data_AF-A0A957BTL0-F1
#
_entry.id   AF-A0A957BTL0-F1
#
_cell.length_a   1.000
_cell.length_b   1.000
_cell.length_c   1.000
_cell.angle_alpha   90.00
_cell.angle_beta   90.00
_cell.angle_gamma   90.00
#
_symmetry.space_group_name_H-M   'P 1'
#
loop_
_entity.id
_entity.type
_entity.pdbx_description
1 polymer ?
#
loop_
_entity_poly.entity_id
_entity_poly.type
_entity_poly.pdbx_seq_one_letter_code
_entity_poly.pdbx_strand_id
1 'polypeptide(L)'
;MKSSDWRKLGLEPLPSKTLAIMRLISEGFSYTDIINYRPQWTYADIRNAAEQVIVLNERIASIQADIVRVRKQKEIEAIRVKYPRAYTSWTEEDIRVLIQMRSEKKRLSEMSQHLKRKEGAVISRLFKMGLIDENTYRAFKPYVRTFNQGKK
;
A
#
# COMPACT_ATOMS: atom_id res chain seq x y z
N MET A 1 -3.38 22.21 -6.73
CA MET A 1 -3.73 21.85 -5.33
C MET A 1 -3.97 23.15 -4.58
N LYS A 2 -5.14 23.36 -3.97
CA LYS A 2 -5.46 24.65 -3.32
C LYS A 2 -4.85 24.68 -1.92
N SER A 3 -4.55 25.87 -1.40
CA SER A 3 -4.04 26.06 -0.03
C SER A 3 -5.03 25.59 1.07
N SER A 4 -6.22 25.13 0.71
CA SER A 4 -7.19 24.53 1.63
C SER A 4 -6.97 23.03 1.87
N ASP A 5 -6.18 22.38 1.00
CA ASP A 5 -6.17 20.91 0.90
C ASP A 5 -5.18 20.28 1.90
N TRP A 6 -4.15 21.01 2.30
CA TRP A 6 -3.15 20.55 3.27
C TRP A 6 -3.66 20.51 4.71
N ARG A 7 -4.56 21.44 5.09
CA ARG A 7 -5.22 21.45 6.41
C ARG A 7 -6.03 20.19 6.68
N LYS A 8 -6.70 19.66 5.65
CA LYS A 8 -7.48 18.42 5.73
C LYS A 8 -6.61 17.18 5.97
N LEU A 9 -5.32 17.28 5.66
CA LEU A 9 -4.34 16.21 5.85
C LEU A 9 -3.51 16.40 7.14
N GLY A 10 -3.82 17.41 7.96
CA GLY A 10 -3.05 17.73 9.17
C GLY A 10 -1.61 18.19 8.88
N LEU A 11 -1.32 18.55 7.63
CA LEU A 11 -0.03 19.05 7.18
C LEU A 11 -0.07 20.57 7.22
N GLU A 12 0.22 21.16 8.37
CA GLU A 12 0.45 22.60 8.44
C GLU A 12 1.73 22.96 7.66
N PRO A 13 1.75 24.04 6.87
CA PRO A 13 2.96 24.50 6.21
C PRO A 13 4.00 24.81 7.27
N LEU A 14 5.26 24.54 6.94
CA LEU A 14 6.37 24.96 7.80
C LEU A 14 6.29 26.47 8.02
N PRO A 15 6.63 26.96 9.23
CA PRO A 15 6.72 28.38 9.51
C PRO A 15 7.60 29.09 8.48
N SER A 16 7.25 30.32 8.12
CA SER A 16 7.98 31.10 7.10
C SER A 16 9.48 31.22 7.39
N LYS A 17 9.86 31.30 8.68
CA LYS A 17 11.27 31.30 9.13
C LYS A 17 11.98 29.99 8.81
N THR A 18 11.36 28.85 9.10
CA THR A 18 11.87 27.51 8.79
C THR A 18 12.07 27.33 7.29
N LEU A 19 11.09 27.72 6.47
CA LEU A 19 11.20 27.67 5.01
C LEU A 19 12.35 28.55 4.49
N ALA A 20 12.50 29.76 5.02
CA ALA A 20 13.57 30.66 4.60
C ALA A 20 14.95 30.12 4.96
N ILE A 21 15.12 29.55 6.15
CA ILE A 21 16.38 28.88 6.56
C ILE A 21 16.69 27.69 5.65
N MET A 22 15.72 26.80 5.43
CA MET A 22 15.92 25.61 4.59
C MET A 22 16.25 25.97 3.15
N ARG A 23 15.67 27.04 2.62
CA ARG A 23 15.98 27.56 1.30
C ARG A 23 17.43 28.00 1.20
N LEU A 24 17.91 28.81 2.14
CA LEU A 24 19.32 29.25 2.16
C LEU A 24 20.28 28.06 2.24
N ILE A 25 19.97 27.06 3.09
CA ILE A 25 20.77 25.83 3.17
C ILE A 25 20.80 25.12 1.80
N SER A 26 19.65 24.99 1.12
CA SER A 26 19.58 24.35 -0.20
C SER A 26 20.32 25.11 -1.30
N GLU A 27 20.48 26.43 -1.14
CA GLU A 27 21.24 27.31 -2.03
C GLU A 27 22.76 27.28 -1.71
N GLY A 28 23.18 26.49 -0.72
CA GLY A 28 24.58 26.26 -0.38
C GLY A 28 25.14 27.18 0.72
N PHE A 29 24.30 28.00 1.37
CA PHE A 29 24.75 28.86 2.46
C PHE A 29 25.15 28.02 3.67
N SER A 30 26.31 28.32 4.26
CA SER A 30 26.70 27.75 5.54
C SER A 30 25.90 28.37 6.68
N TYR A 31 25.91 27.75 7.87
CA TYR A 31 25.20 28.30 9.03
C TYR A 31 25.75 29.67 9.44
N THR A 32 27.06 29.88 9.31
CA THR A 32 27.70 31.17 9.53
C THR A 32 27.22 32.22 8.53
N ASP A 33 27.08 31.87 7.25
CA ASP A 33 26.59 32.80 6.23
C ASP A 33 25.15 33.21 6.50
N ILE A 34 24.31 32.26 6.92
CA ILE A 34 22.90 32.51 7.25
C ILE A 34 22.78 33.48 8.42
N ILE A 35 23.57 33.29 9.49
CA ILE A 35 23.55 34.16 10.68
C ILE A 35 24.11 35.54 10.34
N ASN A 36 25.18 35.62 9.54
CA ASN A 36 25.73 36.90 9.11
C ASN A 36 24.74 37.68 8.21
N TYR A 37 24.04 36.98 7.32
CA TYR A 37 23.03 37.56 6.44
C TYR A 37 21.75 37.99 7.18
N ARG A 38 21.39 37.26 8.26
CA ARG A 38 20.25 37.55 9.14
C ARG A 38 20.66 37.47 10.61
N PRO A 39 21.25 38.55 11.17
CA PRO A 39 21.78 38.55 12.54
C PRO A 39 20.75 38.27 13.64
N GLN A 40 19.47 38.48 13.34
CA GLN A 40 18.35 38.14 14.23
C GLN A 40 18.05 36.63 14.29
N TRP A 41 18.69 35.82 13.46
CA TRP A 41 18.57 34.36 13.48
C TRP A 41 19.77 33.76 14.21
N THR A 42 19.49 32.69 14.93
CA THR A 42 20.47 32.00 15.78
C THR A 42 20.69 30.58 15.27
N TYR A 43 21.78 29.94 15.73
CA TYR A 43 21.96 28.51 15.53
C TYR A 43 20.79 27.68 16.07
N ALA A 44 20.15 28.13 17.16
CA ALA A 44 18.96 27.47 17.71
C ALA A 44 17.79 27.51 16.71
N ASP A 45 17.63 28.61 15.98
CA ASP A 45 16.60 28.70 14.93
C ASP A 45 16.87 27.75 13.76
N ILE A 46 18.13 27.64 13.35
CA ILE A 46 18.55 26.71 12.28
C ILE A 46 18.29 25.27 12.71
N ARG A 47 18.65 24.92 13.94
CA ARG A 47 18.38 23.59 14.52
C ARG A 47 16.87 23.32 14.60
N ASN A 48 16.10 24.23 15.15
CA ASN A 48 14.65 24.11 15.27
C ASN A 48 13.98 23.98 13.89
N ALA A 49 14.50 24.69 12.88
CA ALA A 49 14.04 24.54 11.50
C ALA A 49 14.29 23.11 10.99
N ALA A 50 15.48 22.55 11.22
CA ALA A 50 15.81 21.18 10.80
C ALA A 50 14.94 20.13 11.52
N GLU A 51 14.73 20.29 12.83
CA GLU A 51 13.84 19.42 13.62
C GLU A 51 12.41 19.43 13.06
N GLN A 52 11.87 20.60 12.72
CA GLN A 52 10.54 20.70 12.11
C GLN A 52 10.44 19.99 10.76
N VAL A 53 11.49 20.05 9.94
CA VAL A 53 11.53 19.34 8.64
C VAL A 53 11.54 17.82 8.84
N ILE A 54 12.29 17.32 9.83
CA ILE A 54 12.32 15.89 10.16
C ILE A 54 10.93 15.42 10.57
N VAL A 55 10.28 16.12 11.50
CA VAL A 55 8.92 15.80 11.94
C VAL A 55 7.93 15.82 10.78
N LEU A 56 8.04 16.80 9.87
CA LEU A 56 7.19 16.86 8.69
C LEU A 56 7.42 15.66 7.76
N ASN A 57 8.67 15.25 7.55
CA ASN A 57 9.01 14.10 6.71
C ASN A 57 8.42 12.80 7.27
N GLU A 58 8.51 12.58 8.58
CA GLU A 58 7.90 11.44 9.26
C GLU A 58 6.37 11.42 9.09
N ARG A 59 5.71 12.58 9.22
CA ARG A 59 4.26 12.69 8.96
C ARG A 59 3.91 12.37 7.51
N ILE A 60 4.68 12.87 6.55
CA ILE A 60 4.48 12.57 5.13
C ILE A 60 4.60 11.07 4.89
N ALA A 61 5.61 10.41 5.45
CA ALA A 61 5.79 8.96 5.33
C ALA A 61 4.59 8.18 5.90
N SER A 62 4.05 8.59 7.07
CA SER A 62 2.85 7.99 7.64
C SER A 62 1.63 8.15 6.73
N ILE A 63 1.39 9.36 6.21
CA ILE A 63 0.25 9.63 5.31
C ILE A 63 0.37 8.81 4.03
N GLN A 64 1.59 8.68 3.48
CA GLN A 64 1.83 7.85 2.30
C GLN A 64 1.49 6.38 2.58
N ALA A 65 1.88 5.85 3.74
CA ALA A 65 1.53 4.50 4.14
C ALA A 65 0.00 4.31 4.24
N ASP A 66 -0.71 5.27 4.82
CA ASP A 66 -2.17 5.24 4.92
C ASP A 66 -2.86 5.33 3.55
N ILE A 67 -2.38 6.18 2.65
CA ILE A 67 -2.89 6.28 1.27
C ILE A 67 -2.78 4.92 0.57
N VAL A 68 -1.62 4.26 0.68
CA VAL A 68 -1.40 2.93 0.09
C VAL A 68 -2.35 1.91 0.70
N ARG A 69 -2.52 1.92 2.04
CA ARG A 69 -3.44 1.02 2.74
C ARG A 69 -4.89 1.22 2.29
N VAL A 70 -5.37 2.46 2.25
CA VAL A 70 -6.74 2.79 1.83
C VAL A 70 -6.99 2.40 0.38
N ARG A 71 -6.03 2.67 -0.51
CA ARG A 71 -6.12 2.25 -1.92
C ARG A 71 -6.27 0.74 -2.04
N LYS A 72 -5.39 -0.02 -1.37
CA LYS A 72 -5.44 -1.49 -1.37
C LYS A 72 -6.76 -2.01 -0.81
N GLN A 73 -7.28 -1.38 0.25
CA GLN A 73 -8.58 -1.73 0.82
C GLN A 73 -9.73 -1.51 -0.17
N LYS A 74 -9.75 -0.38 -0.88
CA LYS A 74 -10.73 -0.11 -1.94
C LYS A 74 -10.64 -1.11 -3.09
N GLU A 75 -9.43 -1.52 -3.49
CA GLU A 75 -9.23 -2.56 -4.50
C GLU A 75 -9.79 -3.91 -4.04
N ILE A 76 -9.57 -4.29 -2.77
CA ILE A 76 -10.15 -5.50 -2.17
C ILE A 76 -11.68 -5.42 -2.13
N GLU A 77 -12.25 -4.28 -1.75
CA GLU A 77 -13.69 -4.05 -1.70
C GLU A 77 -14.33 -4.15 -3.08
N ALA A 78 -13.73 -3.55 -4.10
CA ALA A 78 -14.17 -3.67 -5.48
C ALA A 78 -14.16 -5.14 -5.96
N ILE A 79 -13.15 -5.91 -5.56
CA ILE A 79 -13.10 -7.35 -5.84
C ILE A 79 -14.22 -8.10 -5.11
N ARG A 80 -14.53 -7.71 -3.87
CA ARG A 80 -15.57 -8.35 -3.05
C ARG A 80 -16.98 -8.15 -3.58
N VAL A 81 -17.23 -7.11 -4.39
CA VAL A 81 -18.50 -6.96 -5.11
C VAL A 81 -18.80 -8.20 -5.98
N LYS A 82 -17.81 -8.71 -6.71
CA LYS A 82 -17.95 -9.90 -7.56
C LYS A 82 -17.68 -11.21 -6.80
N TYR A 83 -16.76 -11.17 -5.85
CA TYR A 83 -16.32 -12.34 -5.08
C TYR A 83 -16.40 -12.04 -3.58
N PRO A 84 -17.59 -12.12 -2.95
CA PRO A 84 -17.79 -11.74 -1.55
C PRO A 84 -16.82 -12.37 -0.55
N ARG A 85 -16.29 -13.56 -0.85
CA ARG A 85 -15.35 -14.29 0.01
C ARG A 85 -13.89 -14.16 -0.46
N ALA A 86 -13.57 -13.15 -1.26
CA ALA A 86 -12.20 -12.86 -1.64
C ALA A 86 -11.38 -12.36 -0.43
N TYR A 87 -10.13 -12.84 -0.36
CA TYR A 87 -9.16 -12.54 0.71
C TYR A 87 -9.60 -12.91 2.13
N THR A 88 -10.64 -13.74 2.28
CA THR A 88 -11.00 -14.34 3.58
C THR A 88 -10.28 -15.68 3.75
N SER A 89 -10.08 -16.11 5.00
CA SER A 89 -9.52 -17.45 5.29
C SER A 89 -10.42 -18.55 4.73
N TRP A 90 -9.81 -19.66 4.28
CA TRP A 90 -10.53 -20.87 3.88
C TRP A 90 -11.00 -21.59 5.14
N THR A 91 -12.27 -21.96 5.19
CA THR A 91 -12.83 -22.79 6.27
C THR A 91 -12.74 -24.27 5.93
N GLU A 92 -12.89 -25.14 6.92
CA GLU A 92 -12.99 -26.60 6.69
C GLU A 92 -14.16 -26.96 5.76
N GLU A 93 -15.27 -26.24 5.86
CA GLU A 93 -16.40 -26.42 4.95
C GLU A 93 -16.04 -26.03 3.50
N ASP A 94 -15.34 -24.90 3.30
CA ASP A 94 -14.87 -24.50 1.96
C ASP A 94 -13.98 -25.59 1.35
N ILE A 95 -13.14 -26.20 2.17
CA ILE A 95 -12.21 -27.25 1.76
C ILE A 95 -12.98 -28.50 1.37
N ARG A 96 -13.95 -28.95 2.18
CA ARG A 96 -14.82 -30.10 1.87
C ARG A 96 -15.56 -29.90 0.56
N VAL A 97 -16.23 -28.75 0.39
CA VAL A 97 -16.95 -28.41 -0.84
C VAL A 97 -16.01 -28.37 -2.04
N LEU A 98 -14.82 -27.78 -1.90
CA LEU A 98 -13.85 -27.72 -3.00
C LEU A 98 -13.36 -29.11 -3.41
N ILE A 99 -13.10 -30.02 -2.46
CA ILE A 99 -12.72 -31.41 -2.73
C ILE A 99 -13.85 -32.12 -3.48
N GLN A 100 -15.08 -31.99 -3.01
CA GLN A 100 -16.27 -32.60 -3.64
C GLN A 100 -16.47 -32.10 -5.08
N MET A 101 -16.46 -30.78 -5.29
CA MET A 101 -16.58 -30.22 -6.64
C MET A 101 -15.43 -30.67 -7.56
N ARG A 102 -14.25 -30.91 -7.00
CA ARG A 102 -13.10 -31.40 -7.76
C ARG A 102 -13.25 -32.87 -8.14
N SER A 103 -13.74 -33.72 -7.25
CA SER A 103 -14.03 -35.13 -7.56
C SER A 103 -15.12 -35.27 -8.62
N GLU A 104 -16.10 -34.35 -8.61
CA GLU A 104 -17.13 -34.20 -9.65
C GLU A 104 -16.62 -33.59 -10.97
N LYS A 105 -15.31 -33.31 -11.08
CA LYS A 105 -14.67 -32.70 -12.27
C LYS A 105 -15.30 -31.37 -12.70
N LYS A 106 -15.89 -30.60 -11.77
CA LYS A 106 -16.42 -29.27 -12.06
C LYS A 106 -15.32 -28.35 -12.61
N ARG A 107 -15.72 -27.39 -13.46
CA ARG A 107 -14.82 -26.37 -14.01
C ARG A 107 -14.44 -25.38 -12.91
N LEU A 108 -13.27 -24.75 -13.06
CA LEU A 108 -12.79 -23.73 -12.12
C LEU A 108 -13.76 -22.56 -11.97
N SER A 109 -14.42 -22.15 -13.05
CA SER A 109 -15.44 -21.11 -13.05
C SER A 109 -16.64 -21.46 -12.17
N GLU A 110 -17.08 -22.72 -12.19
CA GLU A 110 -18.17 -23.22 -11.36
C GLU A 110 -17.77 -23.23 -9.89
N MET A 111 -16.58 -23.75 -9.57
CA MET A 111 -16.01 -23.73 -8.21
C MET A 111 -15.87 -22.30 -7.69
N SER A 112 -15.38 -21.39 -8.52
CA SER A 112 -15.23 -19.97 -8.21
C SER A 112 -16.56 -19.31 -7.87
N GLN A 113 -17.58 -19.55 -8.69
CA GLN A 113 -18.93 -19.01 -8.49
C GLN A 113 -19.62 -19.59 -7.25
N HIS A 114 -19.43 -20.88 -6.98
CA HIS A 114 -20.02 -21.54 -5.81
C HIS A 114 -19.36 -21.06 -4.52
N LEU A 115 -18.03 -21.09 -4.45
CA LEU A 115 -17.27 -20.66 -3.27
C LEU A 115 -17.20 -19.14 -3.10
N LYS A 116 -17.72 -18.37 -4.07
CA LYS A 116 -17.70 -16.89 -4.09
C LYS A 116 -16.28 -16.31 -3.98
N ARG A 117 -15.32 -16.97 -4.62
CA ARG A 117 -13.88 -16.64 -4.61
C ARG A 117 -13.34 -16.56 -6.04
N LYS A 118 -12.24 -15.83 -6.25
CA LYS A 118 -11.55 -15.78 -7.56
C LYS A 118 -11.03 -17.15 -7.97
N GLU A 119 -11.06 -17.46 -9.27
CA GLU A 119 -10.51 -18.70 -9.84
C GLU A 119 -9.04 -18.93 -9.44
N GLY A 120 -8.19 -17.88 -9.49
CA GLY A 120 -6.79 -17.99 -9.06
C GLY A 120 -6.63 -18.42 -7.59
N ALA A 121 -7.57 -18.04 -6.71
CA ALA A 121 -7.56 -18.50 -5.32
C ALA A 121 -7.96 -19.97 -5.20
N VAL A 122 -8.93 -20.41 -5.99
CA VAL A 122 -9.34 -21.82 -6.08
C VAL A 122 -8.19 -22.69 -6.58
N ILE A 123 -7.56 -22.30 -7.69
CA ILE A 123 -6.40 -22.99 -8.28
C ILE A 123 -5.26 -23.08 -7.26
N SER A 124 -4.91 -21.98 -6.60
CA SER A 124 -3.87 -21.98 -5.57
C SER A 124 -4.21 -22.89 -4.40
N ARG A 125 -5.48 -22.98 -4.00
CA ARG A 125 -5.89 -23.88 -2.92
C ARG A 125 -5.83 -25.35 -3.35
N LEU A 126 -6.31 -25.68 -4.54
CA LEU A 126 -6.21 -27.04 -5.11
C LEU A 126 -4.75 -27.52 -5.16
N PHE A 127 -3.84 -26.65 -5.62
CA PHE A 127 -2.41 -26.96 -5.67
C PHE A 127 -1.82 -27.21 -4.28
N LYS A 128 -2.10 -26.33 -3.30
CA LYS A 128 -1.64 -26.51 -1.92
C LYS A 128 -2.17 -27.77 -1.24
N MET A 129 -3.31 -28.28 -1.68
CA MET A 129 -3.90 -29.53 -1.18
C MET A 129 -3.43 -30.76 -1.98
N GLY A 130 -2.55 -30.60 -2.97
CA GLY A 130 -2.05 -31.71 -3.79
C GLY A 130 -3.08 -32.28 -4.77
N LEU A 131 -4.19 -31.59 -5.03
CA LEU A 131 -5.26 -32.05 -5.94
C LEU A 131 -4.99 -31.71 -7.42
N ILE A 132 -3.96 -30.91 -7.67
CA ILE A 132 -3.39 -30.63 -8.99
C ILE A 132 -1.88 -30.57 -8.86
N ASP A 133 -1.18 -30.98 -9.91
CA ASP A 133 0.28 -30.92 -9.97
C ASP A 133 0.80 -29.52 -10.37
N GLU A 134 2.12 -29.35 -10.30
CA GLU A 134 2.81 -28.10 -10.64
C GLU A 134 2.64 -27.70 -12.12
N ASN A 135 2.60 -28.66 -13.05
CA ASN A 135 2.42 -28.38 -14.47
C ASN A 135 1.01 -27.86 -14.73
N THR A 136 0.00 -28.50 -14.15
CA THR A 136 -1.39 -28.06 -14.16
C THR A 136 -1.53 -26.68 -13.53
N TYR A 137 -0.91 -26.44 -12.37
CA TYR A 137 -0.91 -25.13 -11.72
C TYR A 137 -0.27 -24.03 -12.60
N ARG A 138 0.85 -24.35 -13.26
CA ARG A 138 1.53 -23.43 -14.18
C ARG A 138 0.74 -23.15 -15.46
N ALA A 139 0.02 -24.12 -15.98
CA ALA A 139 -0.87 -23.92 -17.13
C ALA A 139 -1.95 -22.88 -16.82
N PHE A 140 -2.41 -22.82 -15.56
CA PHE A 140 -3.35 -21.80 -15.09
C PHE A 140 -2.68 -20.49 -14.61
N LYS A 141 -1.35 -20.38 -14.67
CA LYS A 141 -0.60 -19.18 -14.24
C LYS A 141 -0.96 -17.88 -14.97
N PRO A 142 -1.48 -17.85 -16.21
CA PRO A 142 -2.05 -16.63 -16.79
C PRO A 142 -3.15 -16.01 -15.91
N TYR A 143 -3.87 -16.81 -15.13
CA TYR A 143 -4.91 -16.37 -14.19
C TYR A 143 -4.35 -15.93 -12.81
N VAL A 144 -3.09 -16.25 -12.51
CA VAL A 144 -2.44 -15.98 -11.22
C VAL A 144 -1.53 -14.73 -11.28
N ARG A 145 -1.07 -14.34 -12.47
CA ARG A 145 -0.09 -13.25 -12.67
C ARG A 145 -0.59 -11.82 -12.41
N THR A 146 -1.83 -11.62 -11.97
CA THR A 146 -2.34 -10.29 -11.60
C THR A 146 -1.95 -9.81 -10.20
N PHE A 147 -1.19 -10.58 -9.40
CA PHE A 147 -0.96 -10.22 -7.98
C PHE A 147 0.49 -10.30 -7.45
N ASN A 148 1.49 -10.55 -8.30
CA ASN A 148 2.89 -10.67 -7.83
C ASN A 148 3.90 -9.93 -8.73
N GLN A 149 3.62 -8.67 -9.06
CA GLN A 149 4.67 -7.72 -9.46
C GLN A 149 4.76 -6.65 -8.38
N GLY A 150 5.73 -6.80 -7.46
CA GLY A 150 5.92 -5.86 -6.36
C GLY A 150 6.83 -6.33 -5.22
N LYS A 151 7.64 -7.38 -5.43
CA LYS A 151 8.76 -7.73 -4.55
C LYS A 151 9.94 -8.21 -5.39
N LYS A 152 10.78 -7.27 -5.80
CA LYS A 152 12.21 -7.46 -6.00
C LYS A 152 12.89 -6.33 -5.25
#